data_AF-A0A934KDK7-F1
#
_entry.id   AF-A0A934KDK7-F1
#
_cell.length_a   1.000
_cell.length_b   1.000
_cell.length_c   1.000
_cell.angle_alpha   90.00
_cell.angle_beta   90.00
_cell.angle_gamma   90.00
#
_symmetry.space_group_name_H-M   'P 1'
#
loop_
_entity.id
_entity.type
_entity.pdbx_description
1 polymer ?
#
loop_
_entity_poly.entity_id
_entity_poly.type
_entity_poly.pdbx_seq_one_letter_code
_entity_poly.pdbx_strand_id
1 'polypeptide(L)'
;MILFLILLVILVAALVVYAAQNGNTENVSFLTFQLSSVPAWQPPVIAGGAMALLLLLYMLYANARHGFRRRSLTRKISEHEASLAELRSENESLRRDLHDAAGRLEGRGPVAPGDPRP
;
A
#
# COMPACT_ATOMS: atom_id res chain seq x y z
N MET A 1 4.53 -13.14 -5.59
CA MET A 1 5.73 -12.46 -5.08
C MET A 1 6.78 -13.48 -4.63
N ILE A 2 6.53 -14.31 -3.61
CA ILE A 2 7.50 -15.30 -3.11
C ILE A 2 7.99 -16.29 -4.19
N LEU A 3 7.08 -16.91 -4.97
CA LEU A 3 7.45 -17.86 -6.02
C LEU A 3 8.45 -17.25 -7.02
N PHE A 4 8.23 -16.00 -7.39
CA PHE A 4 9.04 -15.30 -8.37
C PHE A 4 10.39 -14.83 -7.80
N LEU A 5 10.47 -14.51 -6.50
CA LEU A 5 11.74 -14.33 -5.80
C LEU A 5 12.54 -15.63 -5.75
N ILE A 6 11.88 -16.77 -5.49
CA ILE A 6 12.54 -18.08 -5.52
C ILE A 6 13.10 -18.35 -6.93
N LEU A 7 12.30 -18.14 -7.97
CA LEU A 7 12.75 -18.23 -9.37
C LEU A 7 13.94 -17.29 -9.68
N LEU A 8 13.91 -16.06 -9.16
CA LEU A 8 15.01 -15.10 -9.31
C LEU A 8 16.31 -15.63 -8.68
N VAL A 9 16.21 -16.14 -7.45
CA VAL A 9 17.36 -16.72 -6.74
C VAL A 9 17.92 -17.92 -7.49
N ILE A 10 17.05 -18.81 -7.98
CA ILE A 10 17.45 -19.96 -8.80
C ILE A 10 18.13 -19.49 -10.09
N LEU A 11 17.59 -18.47 -10.77
CA LEU A 11 18.19 -17.91 -12.00
C LEU A 11 19.59 -17.37 -11.73
N VAL A 12 19.77 -16.56 -10.67
CA VAL A 12 21.07 -15.99 -10.31
C VAL A 12 22.06 -17.12 -9.96
N ALA A 13 21.64 -18.12 -9.18
CA ALA A 13 22.48 -19.26 -8.85
C ALA A 13 22.90 -20.04 -10.11
N ALA A 14 21.96 -20.27 -11.05
CA ALA A 14 22.25 -20.92 -12.32
C ALA A 14 23.27 -20.13 -13.16
N LEU A 15 23.17 -18.80 -13.20
CA LEU A 15 24.14 -17.93 -13.89
C LEU A 15 25.53 -18.01 -13.26
N VAL A 16 25.62 -18.05 -11.93
CA VAL A 16 26.90 -18.20 -11.22
C VAL A 16 27.54 -19.54 -11.51
N VAL A 17 26.77 -20.63 -11.45
CA VAL A 17 27.24 -21.99 -11.80
C VAL A 17 27.68 -22.04 -13.26
N TYR A 18 26.90 -21.45 -14.17
CA TYR A 18 27.25 -21.36 -15.57
C TYR A 18 28.56 -20.61 -15.78
N ALA A 19 28.78 -19.48 -15.10
CA ALA A 19 30.02 -18.72 -15.17
C ALA A 19 31.23 -19.50 -14.67
N ALA A 20 31.08 -20.21 -13.54
CA ALA A 20 32.14 -21.03 -12.97
C ALA A 20 32.56 -22.19 -13.89
N GLN A 21 31.61 -22.75 -14.66
CA GLN A 21 31.86 -23.89 -15.55
C GLN A 21 32.39 -23.48 -16.94
N ASN A 22 32.14 -22.24 -17.38
CA ASN A 22 32.40 -21.80 -18.75
C ASN A 22 33.48 -20.73 -18.84
N GLY A 23 34.67 -21.00 -18.28
CA GLY A 23 35.83 -20.08 -18.31
C GLY A 23 36.51 -19.94 -19.68
N ASN A 24 36.03 -20.64 -20.71
CA ASN A 24 36.58 -20.57 -22.06
C ASN A 24 36.38 -19.17 -22.66
N THR A 25 37.36 -18.72 -23.43
CA THR A 25 37.31 -17.44 -24.13
C THR A 25 37.03 -17.63 -25.62
N GLU A 26 36.12 -16.83 -26.15
CA GLU A 26 35.73 -16.85 -27.56
C GLU A 26 35.91 -15.46 -28.18
N ASN A 27 36.08 -15.44 -29.50
CA ASN A 27 36.11 -14.19 -30.27
C ASN A 27 34.69 -13.82 -30.64
N VAL A 28 34.23 -12.68 -30.17
CA VAL A 28 32.86 -12.20 -30.39
C VAL A 28 32.91 -11.03 -31.36
N SER A 29 32.25 -11.19 -32.50
CA SER A 29 32.06 -10.11 -33.48
C SER A 29 30.70 -9.47 -33.29
N PHE A 30 30.67 -8.15 -33.09
CA PHE A 30 29.45 -7.35 -33.01
C PHE A 30 29.46 -6.25 -34.05
N LEU A 31 28.66 -6.41 -35.12
CA LEU A 31 28.65 -5.51 -36.29
C LEU A 31 30.07 -5.35 -36.86
N THR A 32 30.70 -4.20 -36.65
CA THR A 32 32.07 -3.89 -37.08
C THR A 32 33.12 -4.06 -35.98
N PHE A 33 32.70 -4.25 -34.72
CA PHE A 33 33.60 -4.44 -33.59
C PHE A 33 33.96 -5.91 -33.43
N GLN A 34 35.24 -6.17 -33.21
CA GLN A 34 35.74 -7.51 -32.87
C GLN A 34 36.30 -7.44 -31.46
N LEU A 35 35.67 -8.16 -30.54
CA LEU A 35 36.20 -8.36 -29.21
C LEU A 35 36.88 -9.73 -29.17
N SER A 36 38.19 -9.71 -29.00
CA SER A 36 38.97 -10.92 -28.82
C SER A 36 39.01 -11.32 -27.36
N SER A 37 39.05 -12.64 -27.11
CA SER A 37 39.24 -13.20 -25.76
C SER A 37 38.13 -12.86 -24.75
N VAL A 38 36.87 -12.80 -25.18
CA VAL A 38 35.73 -12.59 -24.27
C VAL A 38 35.37 -13.93 -23.64
N PRO A 39 35.31 -14.04 -22.30
CA PRO A 39 34.79 -15.23 -21.64
C PRO A 39 33.35 -15.53 -22.09
N ALA A 40 33.09 -16.77 -22.49
CA ALA A 40 31.79 -17.20 -23.01
C ALA A 40 30.65 -16.96 -22.00
N TRP A 41 30.96 -16.99 -20.71
CA TRP A 41 29.99 -16.70 -19.65
C TRP A 41 29.56 -15.23 -19.58
N GLN A 42 30.39 -14.30 -20.03
CA GLN A 42 30.23 -12.88 -19.74
C GLN A 42 28.95 -12.30 -20.39
N PRO A 43 28.67 -12.48 -21.69
CA PRO A 43 27.45 -11.96 -22.30
C PRO A 43 26.13 -12.46 -21.65
N PRO A 44 25.90 -13.77 -21.45
CA PRO A 44 24.66 -14.24 -20.85
C PRO A 44 24.51 -13.86 -19.37
N VAL A 45 25.60 -13.79 -18.60
CA VAL A 45 25.54 -13.34 -17.20
C VAL A 45 25.17 -11.86 -17.10
N ILE A 46 25.72 -11.01 -17.98
CA ILE A 46 25.36 -9.59 -18.04
C ILE A 46 23.88 -9.44 -18.41
N ALA A 47 23.42 -10.12 -19.47
CA ALA A 47 22.03 -10.04 -19.90
C ALA A 47 21.06 -10.57 -18.84
N GLY A 48 21.36 -11.73 -18.26
CA GLY A 48 20.56 -12.34 -17.19
C GLY A 48 20.55 -11.49 -15.91
N GLY A 49 21.69 -10.92 -15.53
CA GLY A 49 21.80 -10.00 -14.38
C GLY A 49 21.02 -8.72 -14.59
N ALA A 50 21.07 -8.11 -15.79
CA ALA A 50 20.27 -6.94 -16.12
C ALA A 50 18.77 -7.25 -16.05
N MET A 51 18.34 -8.40 -16.58
CA MET A 51 16.94 -8.84 -16.50
C MET A 51 16.50 -9.07 -15.06
N ALA A 52 17.31 -9.74 -14.25
CA ALA A 52 17.05 -9.97 -12.83
C ALA A 52 16.91 -8.64 -12.06
N LEU A 53 17.77 -7.66 -12.34
CA LEU A 53 17.71 -6.33 -11.73
C LEU A 53 16.44 -5.57 -12.09
N LEU A 54 16.08 -5.52 -13.37
CA LEU A 54 14.84 -4.87 -13.85
C LEU A 54 13.60 -5.48 -13.19
N LEU A 55 13.61 -6.79 -13.08
CA LEU A 55 12.51 -7.56 -12.53
C LEU A 55 12.39 -7.36 -11.00
N LEU A 56 13.52 -7.27 -10.29
CA LEU A 56 13.54 -6.89 -8.88
C LEU A 56 13.03 -5.46 -8.67
N LEU A 57 13.45 -4.51 -9.52
CA LEU A 57 12.98 -3.13 -9.48
C LEU A 57 11.46 -3.05 -9.74
N TYR A 58 10.96 -3.82 -10.71
CA TYR A 58 9.54 -3.93 -11.00
C TYR A 58 8.76 -4.46 -9.79
N MET A 59 9.26 -5.50 -9.11
CA MET A 59 8.62 -6.03 -7.90
C MET A 59 8.59 -5.01 -6.78
N LEU A 60 9.68 -4.27 -6.56
CA LEU A 60 9.74 -3.23 -5.54
C LEU A 60 8.68 -2.15 -5.80
N TYR A 61 8.57 -1.70 -7.05
CA TYR A 61 7.55 -0.75 -7.48
C TYR A 61 6.12 -1.29 -7.31
N ALA A 62 5.86 -2.53 -7.74
CA ALA A 62 4.55 -3.16 -7.63
C ALA A 62 4.12 -3.35 -6.16
N ASN A 63 5.02 -3.80 -5.30
CA ASN A 63 4.76 -3.99 -3.87
C ASN A 63 4.50 -2.65 -3.16
N ALA A 64 5.29 -1.61 -3.48
CA ALA A 64 5.04 -0.26 -2.98
C ALA A 64 3.64 0.23 -3.39
N ARG A 65 3.27 0.10 -4.67
CA ARG A 65 1.97 0.52 -5.20
C ARG A 65 0.80 -0.19 -4.51
N HIS A 66 0.93 -1.48 -4.21
CA HIS A 66 -0.11 -2.23 -3.49
C HIS A 66 -0.16 -1.88 -1.99
N GLY A 67 0.98 -1.62 -1.36
CA GLY A 67 1.07 -1.19 0.04
C GLY A 67 0.45 0.19 0.30
N PHE A 68 0.65 1.15 -0.62
CA PHE A 68 0.06 2.49 -0.50
C PHE A 68 -1.46 2.48 -0.56
N ARG A 69 -2.07 1.66 -1.42
CA ARG A 69 -3.54 1.53 -1.51
C ARG A 69 -4.15 0.99 -0.22
N ARG A 70 -3.53 -0.02 0.40
CA ARG A 70 -4.02 -0.57 1.68
C ARG A 70 -3.92 0.45 2.80
N ARG A 71 -2.79 1.16 2.94
CA ARG A 71 -2.62 2.21 3.97
C ARG A 71 -3.58 3.39 3.81
N SER A 72 -3.86 3.80 2.58
CA SER A 72 -4.81 4.89 2.32
C SER A 72 -6.24 4.50 2.69
N LEU A 73 -6.66 3.27 2.41
CA LEU A 73 -8.00 2.79 2.78
C LEU A 73 -8.16 2.69 4.30
N THR A 74 -7.15 2.21 5.02
CA THR A 74 -7.20 2.14 6.48
C THR A 74 -7.35 3.52 7.13
N ARG A 75 -6.65 4.54 6.61
CA ARG A 75 -6.78 5.93 7.11
C ARG A 75 -8.18 6.51 6.87
N LYS A 76 -8.74 6.28 5.68
CA LYS A 76 -10.10 6.74 5.36
C LYS A 76 -11.15 6.05 6.23
N ILE A 77 -10.98 4.76 6.50
CA ILE A 77 -11.87 4.02 7.40
C ILE A 77 -11.78 4.59 8.82
N SER A 78 -10.57 4.84 9.35
CA SER A 78 -10.43 5.44 10.68
C SER A 78 -11.00 6.86 10.78
N GLU A 79 -10.88 7.67 9.72
CA GLU A 79 -11.50 9.00 9.66
C GLU A 79 -13.03 8.91 9.64
N HIS A 80 -13.60 7.98 8.85
CA HIS A 80 -15.04 7.76 8.83
C HIS A 80 -15.58 7.20 10.15
N GLU A 81 -14.86 6.28 10.80
CA GLU A 81 -15.22 5.77 12.13
C GLU A 81 -15.18 6.87 13.19
N ALA A 82 -14.18 7.76 13.14
CA ALA A 82 -14.11 8.92 14.04
C ALA A 82 -15.30 9.87 13.82
N SER A 83 -15.63 10.19 12.57
CA SER A 83 -16.78 11.04 12.25
C SER A 83 -18.11 10.43 12.71
N LEU A 84 -18.29 9.11 12.54
CA LEU A 84 -19.48 8.40 13.02
C LEU A 84 -19.61 8.42 14.55
N ALA A 85 -18.49 8.33 15.27
CA ALA A 85 -18.48 8.42 16.72
C ALA A 85 -18.89 9.82 17.20
N GLU A 86 -18.40 10.86 16.53
CA GLU A 86 -18.76 12.25 16.80
C GLU A 86 -20.25 12.54 16.52
N LEU A 87 -20.75 12.12 15.35
CA LEU A 87 -22.18 12.28 15.02
C LEU A 87 -23.10 11.54 16.00
N ARG A 88 -22.67 10.38 16.53
CA ARG A 88 -23.45 9.66 17.54
C ARG A 88 -23.47 10.40 18.88
N SER A 89 -22.34 10.92 19.33
CA SER A 89 -22.28 11.67 20.59
C SER A 89 -23.11 12.95 20.52
N GLU A 90 -23.10 13.64 19.38
CA GLU A 90 -23.93 14.83 19.13
C GLU A 90 -25.42 14.49 19.08
N ASN A 91 -25.81 13.35 18.48
CA ASN A 91 -27.21 12.92 18.49
C ASN A 91 -27.70 12.60 19.91
N GLU A 92 -26.84 11.96 20.73
CA GLU A 92 -27.14 11.66 22.13
C GLU A 92 -27.22 12.92 23.00
N SER A 93 -26.40 13.95 22.76
CA SER A 93 -26.55 15.24 23.45
C SER A 93 -27.84 15.93 23.05
N LEU A 94 -28.15 16.00 21.75
CA LEU A 94 -29.38 16.61 21.26
C LEU A 94 -30.64 15.92 21.80
N ARG A 95 -30.63 14.58 21.90
CA ARG A 95 -31.72 13.83 22.52
C ARG A 95 -31.87 14.13 24.00
N ARG A 96 -30.78 14.30 24.73
CA ARG A 96 -30.81 14.70 26.15
C ARG A 96 -31.38 16.10 26.30
N ASP A 97 -30.93 17.06 25.48
CA ASP A 97 -31.42 18.44 25.52
C ASP A 97 -32.92 18.52 25.20
N LEU A 98 -33.40 17.73 24.23
CA LEU A 98 -34.83 17.63 23.94
C LEU A 98 -35.63 17.04 25.10
N HIS A 99 -35.12 15.99 25.76
CA HIS A 99 -35.77 15.40 26.93
C HIS A 99 -35.84 16.39 28.11
N ASP A 100 -34.75 17.12 28.36
CA ASP A 100 -34.69 18.15 29.40
C ASP A 100 -35.63 19.32 29.09
N ALA A 101 -35.68 19.77 27.83
CA ALA A 101 -36.60 20.81 27.39
C ALA A 101 -38.07 20.38 27.52
N ALA A 102 -38.39 19.15 27.13
CA ALA A 102 -39.73 18.58 27.30
C ALA A 102 -40.12 18.50 28.78
N GLY A 103 -39.23 18.03 29.65
CA GLY A 103 -39.46 17.99 31.10
C GLY A 103 -39.67 19.38 31.73
N ARG A 104 -38.98 20.41 31.22
CA ARG A 104 -39.20 21.81 31.64
C ARG A 104 -40.56 22.35 31.20
N LEU A 105 -41.07 21.94 30.05
CA LEU A 105 -42.39 22.33 29.56
C LEU A 105 -43.51 21.59 30.30
N GLU A 106 -43.31 20.32 30.63
CA GLU A 106 -44.28 19.50 31.37
C GLU A 106 -44.36 19.92 32.86
N GLY A 107 -43.25 20.32 33.47
CA GLY A 107 -43.22 20.93 34.81
C GLY A 107 -43.81 22.36 34.85
N ARG A 108 -43.95 23.01 33.70
CA ARG A 108 -44.61 24.30 33.53
C ARG A 108 -46.03 24.06 33.05
N GLY A 109 -46.85 23.48 33.94
CA GLY A 109 -48.28 23.23 33.69
C GLY A 109 -49.00 24.45 33.10
N PRO A 110 -50.13 24.24 32.39
CA PRO A 110 -50.79 25.27 31.61
C PRO A 110 -51.09 26.49 32.48
N VAL A 111 -50.57 27.66 32.09
CA VAL A 111 -50.94 28.93 32.71
C VAL A 111 -52.43 29.11 32.47
N ALA A 112 -53.22 28.96 33.52
CA ALA A 112 -54.66 29.18 33.47
C ALA A 112 -54.92 30.64 33.04
N PRO A 113 -55.78 30.86 32.03
CA PRO A 113 -56.10 32.20 31.56
C PRO A 113 -56.99 32.89 32.61
N GLY A 114 -56.37 33.71 33.47
CA GLY A 114 -57.09 34.60 34.38
C GLY A 114 -56.53 34.62 35.80
N ASP A 115 -55.34 35.20 35.99
CA ASP A 115 -54.88 35.56 37.33
C ASP A 115 -54.53 37.07 37.37
N PRO A 116 -55.35 37.91 38.02
CA PRO A 116 -55.06 39.31 38.25
C PRO A 116 -54.15 39.46 39.47
N ARG A 117 -52.94 39.95 39.26
CA ARG A 117 -52.01 40.26 40.36
C ARG A 117 -52.45 41.53 41.11
N PRO A 118 -52.30 41.60 42.44
CA PRO A 118 -52.09 42.87 43.14
C PRO A 118 -50.66 43.40 42.91
#